data_AF-A0A0R0FFA1-F1
#
_entry.id   AF-A0A0R0FFA1-F1
#
_cell.length_a   1.000
_cell.length_b   1.000
_cell.length_c   1.000
_cell.angle_alpha   90.00
_cell.angle_beta   90.00
_cell.angle_gamma   90.00
#
_symmetry.space_group_name_H-M   'P 1'
#
loop_
_entity.id
_entity.type
_entity.pdbx_description
1 polymer ?
#
loop_
_entity_poly.entity_id
_entity_poly.type
_entity_poly.pdbx_seq_one_letter_code
_entity_poly.pdbx_strand_id
1 'polypeptide(L)'
;MENSDLMVKDLINEVRGTWRSAIHEGDVLALKAALQWLKDLDIEDIIVESDCLQVVNGVSCKCPDISKYGAILANCWNDLLNFKVCFVRRQTKFLPNCIADYVLKEII
;
A
#
# COMPACT_ATOMS: atom_id res chain seq x y z
N MET A 1 6.60 -8.92 -36.49
CA MET A 1 7.03 -7.90 -35.50
C MET A 1 5.87 -7.47 -34.62
N GLU A 2 4.66 -7.30 -35.16
CA GLU A 2 3.48 -6.85 -34.38
C GLU A 2 3.04 -7.80 -33.24
N ASN A 3 3.10 -9.13 -33.47
CA ASN A 3 2.74 -10.11 -32.43
C ASN A 3 3.73 -10.16 -31.25
N SER A 4 5.03 -9.94 -31.48
CA SER A 4 6.02 -9.92 -30.40
C SER A 4 5.83 -8.69 -29.52
N ASP A 5 5.51 -7.54 -30.11
CA ASP A 5 5.28 -6.29 -29.36
C ASP A 5 4.02 -6.36 -28.51
N LEU A 6 2.95 -7.00 -29.02
CA LEU A 6 1.72 -7.22 -28.25
C LEU A 6 1.98 -8.14 -27.05
N MET A 7 2.69 -9.24 -27.25
CA MET A 7 3.05 -10.18 -26.17
C MET A 7 3.87 -9.51 -25.07
N VAL A 8 4.83 -8.63 -25.44
CA VAL A 8 5.63 -7.88 -24.46
C VAL A 8 4.77 -6.88 -23.67
N LYS A 9 3.83 -6.18 -24.32
CA LYS A 9 2.91 -5.24 -23.64
C LYS A 9 2.00 -5.96 -22.65
N ASP A 10 1.46 -7.11 -23.04
CA ASP A 10 0.58 -7.90 -22.17
C ASP A 10 1.32 -8.39 -20.93
N LEU A 11 2.55 -8.90 -21.11
CA LEU A 11 3.41 -9.30 -20.00
C LEU A 11 3.73 -8.12 -19.06
N ILE A 12 4.06 -6.94 -19.60
CA ILE A 12 4.32 -5.74 -18.78
C ILE A 12 3.08 -5.35 -17.97
N ASN A 13 1.89 -5.45 -18.55
CA ASN A 13 0.64 -5.11 -17.87
C ASN A 13 0.29 -6.14 -16.79
N GLU A 14 0.48 -7.43 -17.05
CA GLU A 14 0.30 -8.50 -16.08
C GLU A 14 1.23 -8.30 -14.89
N VAL A 15 2.53 -8.13 -15.15
CA VAL A 15 3.55 -7.87 -14.12
C VAL A 15 3.17 -6.62 -13.31
N ARG A 16 2.83 -5.51 -13.97
CA ARG A 16 2.38 -4.28 -13.28
C ARG A 16 1.14 -4.50 -12.40
N GLY A 17 0.19 -5.31 -12.86
CA GLY A 17 -0.99 -5.69 -12.08
C GLY A 17 -0.62 -6.45 -10.81
N THR A 18 0.25 -7.45 -10.93
CA THR A 18 0.75 -8.24 -9.79
C THR A 18 1.50 -7.38 -8.79
N TRP A 19 2.44 -6.53 -9.24
CA TRP A 19 3.18 -5.63 -8.35
C TRP A 19 2.25 -4.65 -7.62
N ARG A 20 1.26 -4.09 -8.33
CA ARG A 20 0.29 -3.18 -7.71
C ARG A 20 -0.51 -3.89 -6.62
N SER A 21 -0.99 -5.12 -6.85
CA SER A 21 -1.69 -5.90 -5.82
C SER A 21 -0.81 -6.16 -4.60
N ALA A 22 0.44 -6.58 -4.83
CA ALA A 22 1.38 -6.88 -3.74
C ALA A 22 1.71 -5.63 -2.89
N ILE A 23 1.86 -4.46 -3.51
CA ILE A 23 2.06 -3.20 -2.80
C ILE A 23 0.86 -2.90 -1.90
N HIS A 24 -0.36 -2.98 -2.43
CA HIS A 24 -1.56 -2.72 -1.63
C HIS A 24 -1.74 -3.71 -0.48
N GLU A 25 -1.42 -4.99 -0.70
CA GLU A 25 -1.38 -6.02 0.35
C GLU A 25 -0.35 -5.67 1.44
N GLY A 26 0.83 -5.20 1.05
CA GLY A 26 1.86 -4.73 1.98
C GLY A 26 1.41 -3.50 2.78
N ASP A 27 0.81 -2.51 2.12
CA ASP A 27 0.35 -1.27 2.77
C ASP A 27 -0.77 -1.54 3.79
N VAL A 28 -1.71 -2.43 3.47
CA VAL A 28 -2.77 -2.79 4.43
C VAL A 28 -2.25 -3.64 5.58
N LEU A 29 -1.23 -4.49 5.35
CA LEU A 29 -0.55 -5.21 6.43
C LEU A 29 0.19 -4.25 7.37
N ALA A 30 0.86 -3.23 6.82
CA ALA A 30 1.50 -2.19 7.60
C ALA A 30 0.47 -1.42 8.45
N LEU A 31 -0.68 -1.06 7.86
CA LEU A 31 -1.79 -0.45 8.60
C LEU A 31 -2.26 -1.36 9.74
N LYS A 32 -2.48 -2.65 9.47
CA LYS A 32 -2.89 -3.63 10.51
C LYS A 32 -1.88 -3.69 11.66
N ALA A 33 -0.59 -3.76 11.33
CA ALA A 33 0.47 -3.79 12.34
C ALA A 33 0.49 -2.50 13.18
N ALA A 34 0.31 -1.34 12.55
CA ALA A 34 0.22 -0.06 13.24
C ALA A 34 -1.00 -0.01 14.17
N LEU A 35 -2.18 -0.43 13.70
CA LEU A 35 -3.40 -0.47 14.53
C LEU A 35 -3.25 -1.40 15.73
N GLN A 36 -2.65 -2.58 15.55
CA GLN A 36 -2.36 -3.50 16.65
C GLN A 36 -1.39 -2.88 17.66
N TRP A 37 -0.33 -2.23 17.18
CA TRP A 37 0.63 -1.55 18.04
C TRP A 37 -0.02 -0.42 18.86
N LEU A 38 -0.90 0.38 18.25
CA LEU A 38 -1.64 1.44 18.94
C LEU A 38 -2.61 0.88 19.99
N LYS A 39 -3.26 -0.24 19.67
CA LYS A 39 -4.16 -0.96 20.59
C LYS A 39 -3.41 -1.53 21.78
N ASP A 40 -2.21 -2.09 21.58
CA ASP A 40 -1.37 -2.62 22.66
C ASP A 40 -0.88 -1.50 23.61
N LEU A 41 -0.82 -0.26 23.12
CA LEU A 41 -0.48 0.93 23.91
C LEU A 41 -1.69 1.57 24.61
N ASP A 42 -2.91 1.05 24.40
CA ASP A 42 -4.17 1.59 24.93
C ASP A 42 -4.37 3.08 24.60
N ILE A 43 -3.94 3.48 23.40
CA ILE A 43 -4.13 4.86 22.92
C ILE A 43 -5.36 4.92 22.02
N GLU A 44 -6.24 5.89 22.28
CA GLU A 44 -7.47 6.12 21.52
C GLU A 44 -7.45 7.47 20.78
N ASP A 45 -8.35 7.64 19.81
CA ASP A 45 -8.54 8.87 19.02
C ASP A 45 -7.30 9.33 18.23
N ILE A 46 -6.49 8.37 17.77
CA ILE A 46 -5.35 8.63 16.86
C ILE A 46 -5.82 8.71 15.41
N ILE A 47 -5.22 9.66 14.68
CA ILE A 47 -5.24 9.70 13.22
C ILE A 47 -4.00 8.98 12.69
N VAL A 48 -4.20 7.90 11.95
CA VAL A 48 -3.17 7.17 11.22
C VAL A 48 -3.08 7.71 9.80
N GLU A 49 -1.93 8.25 9.44
CA GLU A 49 -1.66 8.75 8.09
C GLU A 49 -1.14 7.61 7.19
N SER A 50 -1.68 7.48 5.98
CA SER A 50 -1.20 6.54 4.96
C SER A 50 -0.97 7.25 3.63
N ASP A 51 0.09 6.89 2.91
CA ASP A 51 0.37 7.36 1.55
C ASP A 51 -0.23 6.48 0.45
N CYS A 52 -1.02 5.47 0.83
CA CYS A 52 -1.74 4.59 -0.08
C CYS A 52 -3.23 4.95 -0.14
N LEU A 53 -3.62 5.73 -1.16
CA LEU A 53 -5.02 6.15 -1.34
C LEU A 53 -5.99 4.95 -1.44
N GLN A 54 -5.53 3.83 -2.01
CA GLN A 54 -6.33 2.62 -2.13
C GLN A 54 -6.70 2.04 -0.76
N VAL A 55 -5.74 2.00 0.18
CA VAL A 55 -5.97 1.55 1.56
C VAL A 55 -6.95 2.47 2.26
N VAL A 56 -6.76 3.79 2.16
CA VAL A 56 -7.65 4.77 2.79
C VAL A 56 -9.08 4.66 2.26
N ASN A 57 -9.25 4.50 0.95
CA ASN A 57 -10.55 4.29 0.33
C ASN A 57 -11.17 2.96 0.75
N GLY A 58 -10.37 1.88 0.79
CA GLY A 58 -10.83 0.54 1.20
C GLY A 58 -11.29 0.50 2.66
N VAL A 59 -10.57 1.21 3.54
CA VAL A 59 -10.98 1.43 4.92
C VAL A 59 -12.30 2.21 5.01
N SER A 60 -12.47 3.25 4.20
CA SER A 60 -13.62 4.16 4.27
C SER A 60 -14.91 3.56 3.69
N CYS A 61 -14.83 2.84 2.57
CA CYS A 61 -16.02 2.37 1.85
C CYS A 61 -16.69 1.15 2.50
N LYS A 62 -15.99 0.41 3.38
CA LYS A 62 -16.46 -0.85 4.01
C LYS A 62 -17.12 -1.83 3.02
N CYS A 63 -16.66 -1.84 1.77
CA CYS A 63 -17.19 -2.72 0.73
C CYS A 63 -16.58 -4.13 0.87
N PRO A 64 -17.39 -5.20 0.86
CA PRO A 64 -16.87 -6.56 0.87
C PRO A 64 -15.94 -6.81 -0.32
N ASP A 65 -14.72 -7.26 -0.03
CA ASP A 65 -13.75 -7.72 -1.01
C ASP A 65 -13.23 -9.10 -0.57
N ILE A 66 -13.39 -10.10 -1.45
CA ILE A 66 -13.00 -11.49 -1.19
C ILE A 66 -11.52 -11.76 -1.51
N SER A 67 -10.78 -10.75 -1.98
CA SER A 67 -9.35 -10.83 -2.22
C SER A 67 -8.56 -10.94 -0.90
N LYS A 68 -7.27 -11.30 -0.99
CA LYS A 68 -6.36 -11.26 0.17
C LYS A 68 -6.31 -9.87 0.81
N TYR A 69 -6.24 -8.84 -0.03
CA TYR A 69 -6.29 -7.44 0.39
C TYR A 69 -7.58 -7.13 1.17
N GLY A 70 -8.73 -7.56 0.65
CA GLY A 70 -10.03 -7.40 1.31
C GLY A 70 -10.12 -8.12 2.66
N ALA A 71 -9.59 -9.34 2.77
CA ALA A 71 -9.55 -10.09 4.01
C ALA A 71 -8.68 -9.39 5.09
N ILE A 72 -7.59 -8.74 4.69
CA ILE A 72 -6.75 -7.97 5.62
C ILE A 72 -7.46 -6.67 6.03
N LEU A 73 -8.08 -5.96 5.08
CA LEU A 73 -8.89 -4.76 5.36
C LEU A 73 -10.03 -5.04 6.35
N ALA A 74 -10.73 -6.17 6.18
CA ALA A 74 -11.82 -6.55 7.05
C ALA A 74 -11.39 -6.71 8.51
N ASN A 75 -10.15 -7.18 8.74
CA ASN A 75 -9.57 -7.22 10.08
C ASN A 75 -9.35 -5.81 10.63
N CYS A 76 -8.84 -4.89 9.81
CA CYS A 76 -8.62 -3.50 10.22
C CYS A 76 -9.92 -2.79 10.62
N TRP A 77 -11.06 -3.06 9.96
CA TRP A 77 -12.33 -2.39 10.32
C TRP A 77 -12.78 -2.61 11.76
N ASN A 78 -12.43 -3.75 12.36
CA ASN A 78 -12.75 -4.03 13.77
C ASN A 78 -11.90 -3.17 14.71
N ASP A 79 -10.65 -2.92 14.36
CA ASP A 79 -9.74 -2.10 15.17
C ASP A 79 -9.96 -0.60 14.95
N LEU A 80 -10.51 -0.22 13.80
CA LEU A 80 -10.77 1.18 13.41
C LEU A 80 -11.94 1.85 14.15
N LEU A 81 -12.60 1.18 15.08
CA LEU A 81 -13.62 1.83 15.92
C LEU A 81 -13.04 3.00 16.73
N ASN A 82 -11.75 2.94 17.05
CA ASN A 82 -11.04 3.91 17.89
C ASN A 82 -10.06 4.80 17.13
N PHE A 83 -9.90 4.59 15.81
CA PHE A 83 -8.88 5.25 15.00
C PHE A 83 -9.46 5.79 13.70
N LYS A 84 -8.87 6.88 13.20
CA LYS A 84 -9.18 7.43 11.88
C LYS A 84 -7.99 7.20 10.96
N VAL A 85 -8.24 6.83 9.71
CA VAL A 85 -7.18 6.73 8.69
C VAL A 85 -7.38 7.85 7.68
N CYS A 86 -6.32 8.60 7.38
CA CYS A 86 -6.37 9.64 6.36
C CYS A 86 -5.26 9.45 5.32
N PHE A 87 -5.52 9.99 4.12
CA PHE A 87 -4.55 9.96 3.03
C PHE A 87 -3.63 11.17 3.11
N VAL A 88 -2.33 10.93 3.20
CA VAL A 88 -1.30 11.95 3.06
C VAL A 88 -0.42 11.58 1.88
N ARG A 89 -0.42 12.41 0.82
CA ARG A 89 0.54 12.21 -0.27
C ARG A 89 1.95 12.29 0.31
N ARG A 90 2.74 11.24 0.09
CA ARG A 90 4.17 11.24 0.42
C ARG A 90 4.85 12.42 -0.28
N GLN A 91 5.20 13.47 0.47
CA GLN A 91 6.04 14.56 -0.02
C GLN A 91 7.52 14.18 0.08
N THR A 92 7.94 12.98 -0.34
CA THR A 92 9.37 12.82 -0.65
C THR A 92 9.59 13.57 -1.93
N LYS A 93 10.30 14.69 -1.82
CA LYS A 93 10.88 15.39 -2.96
C LYS A 93 11.50 14.33 -3.86
N PHE A 94 11.03 14.32 -5.10
CA PHE A 94 11.64 13.68 -6.23
C PHE A 94 13.11 14.13 -6.30
N LEU A 95 13.99 13.41 -5.62
CA LEU A 95 15.41 13.34 -5.97
C LEU A 95 15.56 12.04 -6.73
N PRO A 96 15.22 12.00 -8.04
CA PRO A 96 15.44 10.81 -8.87
C PRO A 96 16.91 10.39 -8.85
N ASN A 97 17.82 11.30 -8.49
CA ASN A 97 19.26 11.05 -8.48
C ASN A 97 19.77 10.33 -7.20
N CYS A 98 19.05 10.36 -6.07
CA CYS A 98 19.63 9.80 -4.84
C CYS A 98 19.54 8.27 -4.73
N ILE A 99 18.50 7.65 -5.30
CA ILE A 99 18.41 6.17 -5.30
C ILE A 99 19.34 5.59 -6.37
N ALA A 100 19.48 6.25 -7.52
CA ALA A 100 20.45 5.84 -8.54
C ALA A 100 21.90 5.91 -8.02
N ASP A 101 22.26 6.97 -7.27
CA ASP A 101 23.60 7.10 -6.69
C ASP A 101 23.92 6.06 -5.60
N TYR A 102 22.93 5.67 -4.79
CA TYR A 102 23.17 4.67 -3.73
C TYR A 102 23.38 3.25 -4.29
N VAL A 103 22.64 2.89 -5.34
CA VAL A 103 22.78 1.55 -5.95
C VAL A 103 24.03 1.47 -6.84
N LEU A 104 24.45 2.56 -7.48
CA LEU A 104 25.65 2.55 -8.33
C LEU A 104 26.97 2.57 -7.52
N LYS A 105 26.99 3.14 -6.31
CA LYS A 105 28.20 3.14 -5.46
C LYS A 105 28.53 1.79 -4.83
N GLU A 106 27.55 0.90 -4.70
CA GLU A 106 27.79 -0.47 -4.19
C GLU A 106 28.21 -1.44 -5.32
N ILE A 107 28.19 -1.00 -6.58
CA ILE A 107 28.49 -1.85 -7.76
C ILE A 107 29.84 -1.51 -8.43
N ILE A 108 30.52 -0.42 -8.02
CA ILE A 108 31.87 -0.06 -8.50
C ILE A 108 32.83 -0.06 -7.32
#